data_AF-A0A5E4L2I3-F1
#
_entry.id   AF-A0A5E4L2I3-F1
#
_cell.length_a   1.000
_cell.length_b   1.000
_cell.length_c   1.000
_cell.angle_alpha   90.00
_cell.angle_beta   90.00
_cell.angle_gamma   90.00
#
_symmetry.space_group_name_H-M   'P 1'
#
loop_
_entity.id
_entity.type
_entity.pdbx_description
1 polymer ?
#
loop_
_entity_poly.entity_id
_entity_poly.type
_entity_poly.pdbx_seq_one_letter_code
_entity_poly.pdbx_strand_id
1 'polypeptide(L)'
;MSNKDSTLWILIALLVAVVLLFSGGGMMGFGMGFGFIIMVLFWGAIVWLVISVINAGTKKPEETPESALTILKKRYAKGEISREQYLEIEKELTG
;
A
#
# COMPACT_ATOMS: atom_id res chain seq x y z
N MET A 1 -13.71 -6.35 15.29
CA MET A 1 -13.42 -6.03 13.87
C MET A 1 -12.20 -5.12 13.85
N SER A 2 -11.02 -5.62 13.46
CA SER A 2 -9.83 -4.79 13.31
C SER A 2 -9.97 -3.95 12.05
N ASN A 3 -10.47 -2.74 12.21
CA ASN A 3 -10.49 -1.70 11.20
C ASN A 3 -9.04 -1.39 10.80
N LYS A 4 -8.65 -1.83 9.60
CA LYS A 4 -7.32 -1.60 9.01
C LYS A 4 -6.91 -0.13 9.09
N ASP A 5 -7.87 0.77 8.99
CA ASP A 5 -7.65 2.21 9.11
C ASP A 5 -7.17 2.58 10.53
N SER A 6 -7.77 2.03 11.58
CA SER A 6 -7.35 2.28 12.96
C SER A 6 -5.96 1.74 13.25
N THR A 7 -5.58 0.59 12.70
CA THR A 7 -4.19 0.10 12.85
C THR A 7 -3.18 1.02 12.17
N LEU A 8 -3.53 1.62 11.03
CA LEU A 8 -2.67 2.58 10.35
C LEU A 8 -2.56 3.89 11.14
N TRP A 9 -3.67 4.41 11.68
CA TRP A 9 -3.65 5.60 12.52
C TRP A 9 -2.87 5.40 13.83
N ILE A 10 -2.97 4.21 14.45
CA ILE A 10 -2.18 3.86 15.64
C ILE A 10 -0.68 3.77 15.31
N LEU A 11 -0.32 3.16 14.18
CA LEU A 11 1.07 3.08 13.73
C LEU A 11 1.66 4.45 13.40
N ILE A 12 0.89 5.32 12.73
CA ILE A 12 1.28 6.71 12.44
C ILE A 12 1.45 7.49 13.74
N ALA A 13 0.48 7.40 14.66
CA ALA A 13 0.54 8.10 15.94
C ALA A 13 1.72 7.62 16.80
N LEU A 14 2.00 6.32 16.82
CA LEU A 14 3.11 5.73 17.57
C LEU A 14 4.46 6.14 16.97
N LEU A 15 4.56 6.19 15.64
CA LEU A 15 5.75 6.64 14.94
C LEU A 15 6.02 8.13 15.20
N VAL A 16 4.98 8.97 15.13
CA VAL A 16 5.06 10.40 15.44
C VAL A 16 5.43 10.61 16.91
N ALA A 17 4.84 9.86 17.84
CA ALA A 17 5.18 9.92 19.26
C ALA A 17 6.64 9.52 19.52
N VAL A 18 7.13 8.46 18.86
CA VAL A 18 8.55 8.06 18.92
C VAL A 18 9.43 9.21 18.42
N VAL A 19 9.14 9.79 17.25
CA VAL A 19 9.90 10.93 16.71
C VAL A 19 9.86 12.13 17.67
N LEU A 20 8.72 12.44 18.29
CA LEU A 20 8.59 13.54 19.26
C LEU A 20 9.40 13.28 20.55
N LEU A 21 9.42 12.04 21.05
CA LEU A 21 10.21 11.65 22.23
C LEU A 21 11.71 11.79 21.98
N PHE A 22 12.18 11.49 20.77
CA PHE A 22 13.59 11.66 20.39
C PHE A 22 13.94 13.09 19.92
N SER A 23 12.93 13.92 19.60
CA SER A 23 13.09 15.31 19.18
C SER A 23 13.07 16.30 20.36
N GLY A 24 12.45 15.94 21.48
CA GLY A 24 12.22 16.83 22.63
C GLY A 24 13.40 17.09 23.59
N GLY A 25 14.58 16.52 23.34
CA GLY A 25 15.73 16.58 24.27
C GLY A 25 16.78 17.68 24.01
N GLY A 26 16.49 18.67 23.15
CA GLY A 26 17.48 19.61 22.61
C GLY A 26 17.43 21.04 23.16
N MET A 27 17.16 21.24 24.45
CA MET A 27 17.43 22.55 25.08
C MET A 27 18.93 22.64 25.38
N MET A 28 19.67 23.38 24.55
CA MET A 28 21.02 23.97 24.72
C MET A 28 22.00 23.57 23.61
N GLY A 29 22.46 24.55 22.83
CA GLY A 29 23.74 24.46 22.12
C GLY A 29 23.67 24.79 20.63
N PHE A 30 24.17 25.98 20.29
CA PHE A 30 24.26 26.59 18.96
C PHE A 30 25.16 25.84 17.94
N GLY A 31 25.45 24.55 18.17
CA GLY A 31 26.25 23.67 17.31
C GLY A 31 25.58 22.35 16.91
N MET A 32 24.35 22.08 17.38
CA MET A 32 23.59 20.84 17.12
C MET A 32 22.62 20.93 15.94
N GLY A 33 22.55 22.05 15.21
CA GLY A 33 21.55 22.24 14.13
C GLY A 33 21.74 21.28 12.95
N PHE A 34 22.98 21.08 12.50
CA PHE A 34 23.25 20.25 11.32
C PHE A 34 23.06 18.75 11.61
N GLY A 35 23.50 18.28 12.78
CA GLY A 35 23.32 16.89 13.21
C GLY A 35 21.85 16.55 13.47
N PHE A 36 21.10 17.46 14.08
CA PHE A 36 19.66 17.30 14.30
C PHE A 36 18.89 17.23 12.98
N ILE A 37 19.19 18.12 12.02
CA ILE A 37 18.54 18.10 10.70
C ILE A 37 18.81 16.79 9.97
N ILE A 38 20.07 16.33 9.92
CA ILE A 38 20.42 15.05 9.29
C ILE A 38 19.73 13.88 9.99
N MET A 39 19.63 13.91 11.32
CA MET A 39 18.97 12.84 12.09
C MET A 39 17.46 12.81 11.85
N VAL A 40 16.80 13.96 11.83
CA VAL A 40 15.37 14.06 11.48
C VAL A 40 15.11 13.63 10.04
N LEU A 41 15.98 14.04 9.10
CA LEU A 41 15.89 13.60 7.71
C LEU A 41 16.11 12.09 7.58
N PHE A 42 17.05 11.51 8.33
CA PHE A 42 17.30 10.07 8.34
C PHE A 42 16.08 9.28 8.86
N TRP A 43 15.51 9.69 9.99
CA TRP A 43 14.27 9.09 10.50
C TRP A 43 13.10 9.30 9.54
N GLY A 44 12.92 10.51 9.00
CA GLY A 44 11.90 10.80 7.99
C GLY A 44 12.05 9.94 6.73
N ALA A 45 13.28 9.70 6.28
CA ALA A 45 13.58 8.82 5.14
C ALA A 45 13.23 7.35 5.44
N ILE A 46 13.52 6.85 6.65
CA ILE A 46 13.10 5.51 7.08
C ILE A 46 11.58 5.37 7.05
N VAL A 47 10.85 6.35 7.60
CA VAL A 47 9.39 6.37 7.59
C VAL A 47 8.85 6.39 6.16
N TRP A 48 9.40 7.25 5.32
CA TRP A 48 9.03 7.35 3.92
C TRP A 48 9.29 6.03 3.17
N LEU A 49 10.42 5.37 3.43
CA LEU A 49 10.77 4.08 2.84
C LEU A 49 9.77 3.00 3.26
N VAL A 50 9.44 2.90 4.55
CA VAL A 50 8.43 1.96 5.06
C VAL A 50 7.07 2.22 4.41
N ILE A 51 6.63 3.48 4.33
CA ILE A 51 5.38 3.85 3.66
C ILE A 51 5.45 3.50 2.16
N SER A 52 6.57 3.75 1.49
CA SER A 52 6.76 3.48 0.06
C SER A 52 6.71 1.98 -0.23
N VAL A 53 7.30 1.13 0.62
CA VAL A 53 7.25 -0.33 0.51
C VAL A 53 5.84 -0.86 0.79
N ILE A 54 5.15 -0.32 1.79
CA ILE A 54 3.75 -0.69 2.08
C ILE A 54 2.85 -0.26 0.92
N ASN A 55 3.01 0.97 0.41
CA ASN A 55 2.26 1.48 -0.74
C ASN A 55 2.61 0.76 -2.04
N ALA A 56 3.85 0.27 -2.19
CA ALA A 56 4.25 -0.59 -3.30
C ALA A 56 3.61 -1.98 -3.20
N GLY A 57 3.38 -2.50 -1.99
CA GLY A 57 2.62 -3.73 -1.73
C GLY A 57 1.11 -3.59 -1.89
N THR A 58 0.58 -2.36 -1.81
CA THR A 58 -0.82 -2.02 -2.17
C THR A 58 -0.96 -1.40 -3.56
N LYS A 59 0.09 -1.46 -4.38
CA LYS A 59 -0.17 -1.68 -5.80
C LYS A 59 -0.81 -3.06 -5.88
N LYS A 60 -2.14 -3.10 -5.67
CA LYS A 60 -3.00 -4.02 -6.42
C LYS A 60 -2.34 -4.11 -7.78
N PRO A 61 -2.07 -5.32 -8.32
CA PRO A 61 -1.70 -5.45 -9.71
C PRO A 61 -2.63 -4.49 -10.41
N GLU A 62 -2.03 -3.52 -11.11
CA GLU A 62 -2.74 -2.61 -12.00
C GLU A 62 -3.95 -3.38 -12.47
N GLU A 63 -5.16 -2.94 -12.08
CA GLU A 63 -6.37 -3.59 -12.52
C GLU A 63 -6.33 -3.41 -14.03
N THR A 64 -5.60 -4.31 -14.71
CA THR A 64 -5.86 -4.72 -16.06
C THR A 64 -7.35 -4.92 -15.99
N PRO A 65 -8.15 -4.07 -16.66
CA PRO A 65 -9.60 -4.11 -16.53
C PRO A 65 -9.96 -5.57 -16.70
N GLU A 66 -10.42 -6.25 -15.62
CA GLU A 66 -10.34 -7.73 -15.50
C GLU A 66 -10.64 -8.28 -16.87
N SER A 67 -9.59 -8.78 -17.58
CA SER A 67 -9.69 -9.05 -19.01
C SER A 67 -10.99 -9.81 -19.20
N ALA A 68 -11.84 -9.45 -20.15
CA ALA A 68 -13.19 -10.01 -20.23
C ALA A 68 -13.18 -11.56 -20.17
N LEU A 69 -12.06 -12.19 -20.55
CA LEU A 69 -11.70 -13.59 -20.35
C LEU A 69 -11.69 -14.07 -18.87
N THR A 70 -11.12 -13.28 -17.95
CA THR A 70 -11.10 -13.55 -16.50
C THR A 70 -12.51 -13.52 -15.90
N ILE A 71 -13.33 -12.54 -16.28
CA ILE A 71 -14.74 -12.46 -15.88
C ILE A 71 -15.51 -13.66 -16.44
N LEU A 72 -15.31 -13.98 -17.71
CA LEU A 72 -15.92 -15.12 -18.39
C LEU A 72 -15.58 -16.45 -17.69
N LYS A 73 -14.30 -16.68 -17.39
CA LYS A 73 -13.81 -17.87 -16.69
C LYS A 73 -14.40 -18.00 -15.29
N LYS A 74 -14.56 -16.89 -14.56
CA LYS A 74 -15.18 -16.86 -13.23
C LYS A 74 -16.66 -17.24 -13.28
N ARG A 75 -17.41 -16.79 -14.30
CA ARG A 75 -18.82 -17.17 -14.48
C ARG A 75 -19.00 -18.62 -14.90
N TYR A 76 -18.11 -19.14 -15.75
CA TYR A 76 -18.08 -20.57 -16.10
C TYR A 76 -17.79 -21.43 -14.87
N ALA A 77 -16.80 -21.06 -14.06
CA ALA A 77 -16.47 -21.78 -12.82
C ALA A 77 -17.60 -21.77 -11.79
N LYS A 78 -18.42 -20.71 -11.78
CA LYS A 78 -19.64 -20.63 -10.96
C LYS A 78 -20.81 -21.43 -11.55
N GLY A 79 -20.71 -21.93 -12.78
CA GLY A 79 -21.81 -22.59 -13.49
C GLY A 79 -22.92 -21.63 -13.96
N GLU A 80 -22.64 -20.32 -14.02
CA GLU A 80 -23.61 -19.30 -14.47
C GLU A 80 -23.77 -19.29 -16.00
N ILE A 81 -22.82 -19.89 -16.73
CA ILE A 81 -22.82 -19.99 -18.20
C ILE A 81 -22.49 -21.42 -18.64
N SER A 82 -23.02 -21.84 -19.78
CA SER A 82 -22.73 -23.16 -20.34
C SER A 82 -21.36 -23.19 -21.03
N ARG A 83 -20.86 -24.40 -21.32
CA ARG A 83 -19.57 -24.59 -22.02
C ARG A 83 -19.62 -23.98 -23.42
N GLU A 84 -20.76 -24.08 -24.09
CA GLU A 84 -20.97 -23.56 -25.45
C GLU A 84 -20.88 -22.03 -25.44
N GLN A 85 -21.56 -21.38 -24.49
CA GLN A 85 -21.51 -19.92 -24.31
C GLN A 85 -20.12 -19.42 -23.94
N TYR A 86 -19.37 -20.17 -23.14
CA TYR A 86 -17.98 -19.85 -22.80
C TYR A 86 -17.10 -19.83 -24.05
N LEU A 87 -17.20 -20.86 -24.90
CA LEU A 87 -16.34 -20.99 -26.09
C LEU A 87 -16.64 -19.92 -27.16
N GLU A 88 -17.91 -19.53 -27.32
CA GLU A 88 -18.31 -18.47 -28.25
C GLU A 88 -17.71 -17.12 -27.85
N ILE A 89 -17.89 -16.73 -26.58
CA ILE A 89 -17.40 -15.45 -26.05
C ILE A 89 -15.86 -15.45 -25.94
N GLU A 90 -15.23 -16.56 -25.58
CA GLU A 90 -13.76 -16.68 -25.52
C GLU A 90 -13.14 -16.44 -26.91
N LYS A 91 -13.78 -16.94 -27.97
CA LYS A 91 -13.34 -16.75 -29.34
C LYS A 91 -13.52 -15.31 -29.81
N GLU A 92 -14.62 -14.65 -29.44
CA GLU A 92 -14.84 -13.22 -29.73
C GLU A 92 -13.86 -12.30 -28.97
N LEU A 93 -13.47 -12.68 -27.76
CA LEU A 93 -12.56 -11.88 -26.93
C LEU A 93 -11.08 -12.07 -27.28
N THR A 94 -10.73 -13.14 -27.99
CA THR A 94 -9.35 -13.47 -28.40
C THR A 94 -9.08 -13.20 -29.89
N GLY A 95 -10.13 -13.07 -30.70
CA GLY A 95 -10.07 -12.77 -32.14
C GLY A 95 -10.07 -11.27 -32.43
#